data_AF-A0A117S6U9-F1
#
_entry.id   AF-A0A117S6U9-F1
#
_cell.length_a   1.000
_cell.length_b   1.000
_cell.length_c   1.000
_cell.angle_alpha   90.00
_cell.angle_beta   90.00
_cell.angle_gamma   90.00
#
_symmetry.space_group_name_H-M   'P 1'
#
loop_
_entity.id
_entity.type
_entity.pdbx_description
1 polymer ?
#
loop_
_entity_poly.entity_id
_entity_poly.type
_entity_poly.pdbx_seq_one_letter_code
_entity_poly.pdbx_strand_id
1 'polypeptide(L)'
;MTDFQAIMADFAVRQAERAAQAQSEIQRLKAAIIDPLRNAEIARVEIRFDGCGDSGAVEECVFSDAVGASVPCPEVTIDYAGEGDDQSLHSAIEQLTYLALERHHPGWEINDGACGELIIDVATPSFVLDCQLRYTATDDHSTDL
;
A
#
# COMPACT_ATOMS: atom_id res chain seq x y z
N MET A 1 17.90 27.36 -23.91
CA MET A 1 16.57 26.72 -23.80
C MET A 1 16.62 25.18 -23.85
N THR A 2 17.79 24.57 -24.04
CA THR A 2 18.03 23.11 -24.11
C THR A 2 18.25 22.44 -22.74
N ASP A 3 18.70 23.18 -21.73
CA ASP A 3 19.09 22.63 -20.43
C ASP A 3 17.88 22.13 -19.61
N PHE A 4 16.80 22.91 -19.58
CA PHE A 4 15.55 22.52 -18.91
C PHE A 4 14.91 21.27 -19.54
N GLN A 5 14.96 21.14 -20.87
CA GLN A 5 14.44 19.95 -21.55
C GLN A 5 15.26 18.69 -21.21
N ALA A 6 16.58 18.81 -21.11
CA ALA A 6 17.45 17.71 -20.70
C ALA A 6 17.16 17.30 -19.24
N ILE A 7 17.00 18.25 -18.33
CA ILE A 7 16.64 17.99 -16.92
C ILE A 7 15.29 17.27 -16.81
N MET A 8 14.28 17.70 -17.56
CA MET A 8 12.96 17.08 -17.53
C MET A 8 12.96 15.66 -18.12
N ALA A 9 13.73 15.41 -19.17
CA ALA A 9 13.88 14.08 -19.73
C ALA A 9 14.57 13.13 -18.74
N ASP A 10 15.64 13.58 -18.10
CA ASP A 10 16.39 12.84 -17.10
C ASP A 10 15.56 12.59 -15.82
N PHE A 11 14.70 13.53 -15.42
CA PHE A 11 13.71 13.33 -14.37
C PHE A 11 12.68 12.26 -14.75
N ALA A 12 12.12 12.33 -15.96
CA ALA A 12 11.13 11.37 -16.44
C ALA A 12 11.69 9.94 -16.52
N VAL A 13 12.95 9.79 -16.96
CA VAL A 13 13.65 8.48 -16.96
C VAL A 13 13.74 7.93 -15.53
N ARG A 14 14.23 8.72 -14.57
CA ARG A 14 14.32 8.26 -13.17
C ARG A 14 12.96 7.96 -12.56
N GLN A 15 11.94 8.73 -12.90
CA GLN A 15 10.57 8.47 -12.44
C GLN A 15 10.06 7.12 -12.98
N ALA A 16 10.30 6.84 -14.27
CA ALA A 16 9.92 5.58 -14.89
C ALA A 16 10.68 4.38 -14.29
N GLU A 17 12.00 4.53 -14.05
CA GLU A 17 12.83 3.51 -13.39
C GLU A 17 12.32 3.20 -11.98
N ARG A 18 12.03 4.23 -11.18
CA ARG A 18 11.46 4.07 -9.83
C ARG A 18 10.10 3.38 -9.87
N ALA A 19 9.23 3.76 -10.81
CA ALA A 19 7.91 3.15 -10.97
C ALA A 19 7.99 1.68 -11.39
N ALA A 20 8.98 1.31 -12.24
CA ALA A 20 9.25 -0.06 -12.64
C ALA A 20 9.82 -0.90 -11.49
N GLN A 21 10.73 -0.32 -10.70
CA GLN A 21 11.28 -0.96 -9.51
C GLN A 21 10.17 -1.24 -8.48
N ALA A 22 9.35 -0.24 -8.16
CA ALA A 22 8.21 -0.41 -7.26
C ALA A 22 7.19 -1.44 -7.79
N GLN A 23 6.98 -1.52 -9.12
CA GLN A 23 6.10 -2.55 -9.67
C GLN A 23 6.64 -3.95 -9.43
N SER A 24 7.94 -4.14 -9.71
CA SER A 24 8.62 -5.42 -9.54
C SER A 24 8.57 -5.85 -8.07
N GLU A 25 8.79 -4.90 -7.16
CA GLU A 25 8.71 -5.12 -5.72
C GLU A 25 7.32 -5.58 -5.28
N ILE A 26 6.27 -4.87 -5.71
CA ILE A 26 4.88 -5.25 -5.42
C ILE A 26 4.58 -6.66 -5.92
N GLN A 27 4.95 -7.01 -7.16
CA GLN A 27 4.66 -8.36 -7.68
C GLN A 27 5.39 -9.45 -6.89
N ARG A 28 6.61 -9.15 -6.45
CA ARG A 28 7.39 -10.07 -5.66
C ARG A 28 6.81 -10.30 -4.27
N LEU A 29 6.45 -9.22 -3.56
CA LEU A 29 5.78 -9.33 -2.26
C LEU A 29 4.46 -10.08 -2.37
N LYS A 30 3.63 -9.75 -3.38
CA LYS A 30 2.38 -10.48 -3.65
C LYS A 30 2.60 -11.98 -3.82
N ALA A 31 3.64 -12.40 -4.55
CA ALA A 31 3.95 -13.80 -4.72
C ALA A 31 4.45 -14.45 -3.42
N ALA A 32 5.30 -13.75 -2.68
CA ALA A 32 5.98 -14.29 -1.50
C ALA A 32 5.06 -14.47 -0.28
N ILE A 33 4.01 -13.65 -0.12
CA ILE A 33 3.12 -13.72 1.05
C ILE A 33 2.04 -14.81 0.93
N ILE A 34 1.70 -15.26 -0.28
CA ILE A 34 0.50 -16.12 -0.50
C ILE A 34 0.70 -17.51 0.09
N ASP A 35 1.85 -18.16 -0.14
CA ASP A 35 2.11 -19.49 0.37
C ASP A 35 2.18 -19.53 1.92
N PRO A 36 2.87 -18.59 2.60
CA PRO A 36 2.81 -18.47 4.05
C PRO A 36 1.38 -18.33 4.60
N LEU A 37 0.54 -17.49 3.96
CA LEU A 37 -0.86 -17.32 4.36
C LEU A 37 -1.67 -18.61 4.19
N ARG A 38 -1.48 -19.31 3.07
CA ARG A 38 -2.14 -20.61 2.81
C ARG A 38 -1.74 -21.68 3.82
N ASN A 39 -0.46 -21.77 4.13
CA ASN A 39 0.06 -22.75 5.09
C ASN A 39 -0.46 -22.50 6.52
N ALA A 40 -0.81 -21.25 6.83
CA ALA A 40 -1.44 -20.86 8.09
C ALA A 40 -2.98 -20.94 8.06
N GLU A 41 -3.58 -21.49 7.00
CA GLU A 41 -5.04 -21.61 6.81
C GLU A 41 -5.79 -20.25 6.81
N ILE A 42 -5.08 -19.17 6.51
CA ILE A 42 -5.66 -17.83 6.37
C ILE A 42 -6.30 -17.72 4.99
N ALA A 43 -7.58 -17.37 4.95
CA ALA A 43 -8.33 -17.18 3.72
C ALA A 43 -8.37 -15.71 3.28
N ARG A 44 -8.32 -14.78 4.24
CA ARG A 44 -8.48 -13.35 3.99
C ARG A 44 -7.63 -12.51 4.94
N VAL A 45 -7.03 -11.45 4.41
CA VAL A 45 -6.33 -10.43 5.18
C VAL A 45 -6.93 -9.06 4.86
N GLU A 46 -7.28 -8.30 5.89
CA GLU A 46 -7.78 -6.93 5.79
C GLU A 46 -6.77 -6.00 6.49
N ILE A 47 -6.19 -5.09 5.72
CA ILE A 47 -5.18 -4.14 6.21
C ILE A 47 -5.80 -2.76 6.14
N ARG A 48 -6.09 -2.15 7.29
CA ARG A 48 -6.66 -0.82 7.39
C ARG A 48 -5.56 0.22 7.53
N PHE A 49 -5.70 1.34 6.83
CA PHE A 49 -4.78 2.47 6.92
C PHE A 49 -5.55 3.77 7.11
N ASP A 50 -4.92 4.73 7.77
CA ASP A 50 -5.44 6.08 7.97
C ASP A 50 -4.27 7.06 8.03
N GLY A 51 -4.50 8.28 7.54
CA GLY A 51 -3.52 9.34 7.50
C GLY A 51 -4.14 10.69 7.21
N CYS A 52 -3.50 11.74 7.73
CA CYS A 52 -3.80 13.15 7.47
C CYS A 52 -2.59 14.03 7.84
N GLY A 53 -2.60 15.27 7.35
CA GLY A 53 -1.52 16.22 7.55
C GLY A 53 -0.28 15.84 6.76
N ASP A 54 0.68 15.24 7.45
CA ASP A 54 1.93 14.67 6.88
C ASP A 54 2.22 13.31 7.53
N SER A 55 1.19 12.63 8.03
CA SER A 55 1.32 11.40 8.81
C SER A 55 0.26 10.40 8.40
N GLY A 56 0.69 9.17 8.17
CA GLY A 56 -0.19 8.05 7.91
C GLY A 56 0.47 6.75 8.33
N ALA A 57 -0.36 5.77 8.67
CA ALA A 57 0.10 4.45 9.07
C ALA A 57 -0.89 3.37 8.61
N VAL A 58 -0.39 2.14 8.55
CA VAL A 58 -1.22 0.96 8.71
C VAL A 58 -1.67 0.90 10.16
N GLU A 59 -2.99 0.98 10.36
CA GLU A 59 -3.61 1.03 11.68
C GLU A 59 -3.87 -0.38 12.22
N GLU A 60 -4.23 -1.32 11.35
CA GLU A 60 -4.67 -2.64 11.75
C GLU A 60 -4.49 -3.67 10.63
N CYS A 61 -4.05 -4.88 10.99
CA CYS A 61 -4.02 -6.04 10.10
C CYS A 61 -4.86 -7.16 10.73
N VAL A 62 -5.99 -7.48 10.12
CA VAL A 62 -6.88 -8.57 10.55
C VAL A 62 -6.71 -9.76 9.61
N PHE A 63 -6.45 -10.92 10.19
CA PHE A 63 -6.34 -12.19 9.47
C PHE A 63 -7.56 -13.05 9.81
N SER A 64 -8.16 -13.66 8.80
CA SER A 64 -9.35 -14.50 8.97
C SER A 64 -9.21 -15.83 8.22
N ASP A 65 -9.71 -16.89 8.84
CA ASP A 65 -9.82 -18.21 8.21
C ASP A 65 -10.97 -18.27 7.18
N ALA A 66 -11.18 -19.45 6.58
CA ALA A 66 -12.21 -19.65 5.54
C ALA A 66 -13.66 -19.50 6.04
N VAL A 67 -13.90 -19.54 7.35
CA VAL A 67 -15.23 -19.31 7.95
C VAL A 67 -15.39 -17.89 8.49
N GLY A 68 -14.36 -17.04 8.34
CA GLY A 68 -14.35 -15.64 8.77
C GLY A 68 -14.01 -15.47 10.25
N ALA A 69 -13.47 -16.48 10.93
CA ALA A 69 -12.99 -16.34 12.29
C ALA A 69 -11.61 -15.66 12.29
N SER A 70 -11.41 -14.69 13.18
CA SER A 70 -10.13 -14.01 13.33
C SER A 70 -9.08 -14.98 13.84
N VAL A 71 -7.92 -14.97 13.19
CA VAL A 71 -6.75 -15.78 13.53
C VAL A 71 -5.54 -14.87 13.74
N PRO A 72 -4.57 -15.24 14.59
CA PRO A 72 -3.37 -14.44 14.77
C PRO A 72 -2.51 -14.44 13.49
N CYS A 73 -1.75 -13.37 13.28
CA CYS A 73 -0.71 -13.36 12.25
C CYS A 73 0.30 -14.48 12.57
N PRO A 74 0.64 -15.35 11.60
CA PRO A 74 1.61 -16.40 11.83
C PRO A 74 3.02 -15.78 11.92
N GLU A 75 3.81 -16.26 12.87
CA GLU A 75 5.22 -15.86 13.04
C GLU A 75 6.09 -16.58 12.00
N VAL A 76 5.97 -16.14 10.75
CA VAL A 76 6.71 -16.71 9.62
C VAL A 76 7.55 -15.61 8.99
N THR A 77 8.81 -15.96 8.75
CA THR A 77 9.72 -15.15 7.95
C THR A 77 9.51 -15.45 6.49
N ILE A 78 9.44 -14.41 5.67
CA ILE A 78 9.39 -14.55 4.23
C ILE A 78 10.80 -14.46 3.67
N ASP A 79 11.21 -15.54 3.01
CA ASP A 79 12.41 -15.54 2.18
C ASP A 79 12.14 -14.68 0.94
N TYR A 80 12.52 -13.41 1.06
CA TYR A 80 12.53 -12.46 -0.01
C TYR A 80 13.96 -12.46 -0.58
N ALA A 81 14.19 -13.18 -1.69
CA ALA A 81 15.53 -13.33 -2.32
C ALA A 81 16.13 -12.03 -2.95
N GLY A 82 16.01 -10.88 -2.30
CA GLY A 82 16.67 -9.62 -2.68
C GLY A 82 17.57 -9.20 -1.55
N GLU A 83 18.67 -8.50 -1.85
CA GLU A 83 19.65 -8.04 -0.85
C GLU A 83 18.94 -7.30 0.29
N GLY A 84 18.70 -8.01 1.39
CA GLY A 84 17.91 -7.56 2.53
C GLY A 84 17.75 -8.72 3.52
N ASP A 85 17.63 -8.38 4.80
CA ASP A 85 17.38 -9.36 5.84
C ASP A 85 15.97 -9.96 5.66
N ASP A 86 15.87 -11.23 6.01
CA ASP A 86 14.64 -11.95 6.33
C ASP A 86 13.62 -11.05 7.07
N GLN A 87 12.46 -10.81 6.47
CA GLN A 87 11.38 -10.00 7.07
C GLN A 87 10.18 -10.85 7.48
N SER A 88 9.46 -10.40 8.52
CA SER A 88 8.23 -11.07 8.95
C SER A 88 7.13 -10.94 7.89
N LEU A 89 6.22 -11.90 7.83
CA LEU A 89 5.01 -11.83 6.99
C LEU A 89 4.23 -10.53 7.23
N HIS A 90 4.12 -10.10 8.49
CA HIS A 90 3.44 -8.85 8.85
C HIS A 90 4.12 -7.64 8.21
N SER A 91 5.45 -7.52 8.35
CA SER A 91 6.23 -6.44 7.73
C SER A 91 6.14 -6.45 6.21
N ALA A 92 6.12 -7.63 5.58
CA ALA A 92 5.98 -7.76 4.14
C ALA A 92 4.60 -7.30 3.64
N ILE A 93 3.53 -7.60 4.40
CA ILE A 93 2.17 -7.14 4.12
C ILE A 93 2.05 -5.62 4.30
N GLU A 94 2.64 -5.08 5.37
CA GLU A 94 2.69 -3.64 5.61
C GLU A 94 3.46 -2.92 4.50
N GLN A 95 4.64 -3.42 4.13
CA GLN A 95 5.44 -2.90 3.02
C GLN A 95 4.67 -2.93 1.69
N LEU A 96 3.98 -4.03 1.39
CA LEU A 96 3.13 -4.15 0.21
C LEU A 96 2.04 -3.06 0.20
N THR A 97 1.44 -2.79 1.37
CA THR A 97 0.39 -1.79 1.53
C THR A 97 0.91 -0.39 1.22
N TYR A 98 2.04 0.01 1.82
CA TYR A 98 2.64 1.30 1.53
C TYR A 98 3.08 1.43 0.06
N LEU A 99 3.73 0.41 -0.52
CA LEU A 99 4.13 0.45 -1.93
C LEU A 99 2.92 0.57 -2.87
N ALA A 100 1.80 -0.08 -2.55
CA ALA A 100 0.56 0.04 -3.32
C ALA A 100 -0.04 1.45 -3.19
N LEU A 101 -0.06 2.02 -1.98
CA LEU A 101 -0.48 3.41 -1.74
C LEU A 101 0.38 4.40 -2.53
N GLU A 102 1.71 4.31 -2.47
CA GLU A 102 2.57 5.27 -3.16
C GLU A 102 2.51 5.16 -4.68
N ARG A 103 2.15 3.97 -5.17
CA ARG A 103 1.97 3.73 -6.60
C ARG A 103 0.65 4.31 -7.11
N HIS A 104 -0.43 4.15 -6.36
CA HIS A 104 -1.79 4.40 -6.84
C HIS A 104 -2.42 5.67 -6.29
N HIS A 105 -1.98 6.11 -5.11
CA HIS A 105 -2.46 7.26 -4.35
C HIS A 105 -1.26 7.99 -3.70
N PRO A 106 -0.29 8.52 -4.49
CA PRO A 106 0.89 9.18 -3.93
C PRO A 106 0.50 10.40 -3.07
N GLY A 107 1.03 10.46 -1.84
CA GLY A 107 0.69 11.52 -0.88
C GLY A 107 -0.71 11.40 -0.30
N TRP A 108 -1.22 10.18 -0.18
CA TRP A 108 -2.56 9.86 0.36
C TRP A 108 -2.78 10.45 1.76
N GLU A 109 -1.75 10.58 2.55
CA GLU A 109 -1.76 11.13 3.90
C GLU A 109 -1.76 12.65 3.96
N ILE A 110 -1.52 13.33 2.83
CA ILE A 110 -1.24 14.77 2.82
C ILE A 110 -2.52 15.61 2.97
N ASN A 111 -2.44 16.69 3.75
CA ASN A 111 -3.52 17.65 4.02
C ASN A 111 -4.71 17.00 4.75
N ASP A 112 -5.88 16.96 4.10
CA ASP A 112 -7.07 16.30 4.65
C ASP A 112 -6.88 14.77 4.71
N GLY A 113 -5.93 14.24 3.95
CA GLY A 113 -5.50 12.85 4.00
C GLY A 113 -6.47 11.86 3.37
N ALA A 114 -6.33 10.60 3.76
CA ALA A 114 -7.11 9.49 3.23
C ALA A 114 -7.16 8.33 4.23
N CYS A 115 -8.16 7.48 4.06
CA CYS A 115 -8.25 6.20 4.76
C CYS A 115 -8.73 5.12 3.80
N GLY A 116 -8.59 3.88 4.22
CA GLY A 116 -9.17 2.77 3.48
C GLY A 116 -8.57 1.44 3.91
N GLU A 117 -8.58 0.50 2.97
CA GLU A 117 -8.13 -0.86 3.23
C GLU A 117 -7.50 -1.51 2.00
N LEU A 118 -6.48 -2.34 2.24
CA LEU A 118 -6.03 -3.36 1.31
C LEU A 118 -6.63 -4.70 1.72
N ILE A 119 -7.36 -5.32 0.81
CA ILE A 119 -7.96 -6.65 1.00
C ILE A 119 -7.19 -7.67 0.17
N ILE A 120 -6.75 -8.74 0.84
CA ILE A 120 -6.06 -9.88 0.23
C ILE A 120 -6.96 -11.10 0.36
N ASP A 121 -7.42 -11.62 -0.77
CA ASP A 121 -8.08 -12.93 -0.84
C ASP A 121 -7.01 -13.98 -1.17
N VAL A 122 -6.86 -14.99 -0.31
CA VAL A 122 -5.77 -15.97 -0.41
C VAL A 122 -6.17 -17.15 -1.29
N ALA A 123 -7.45 -17.52 -1.29
CA ALA A 123 -7.99 -18.62 -2.09
C ALA A 123 -7.90 -18.30 -3.59
N THR A 124 -8.35 -17.10 -3.95
CA THR A 124 -8.14 -16.47 -5.26
C THR A 124 -7.17 -15.32 -5.05
N PRO A 125 -5.86 -15.44 -5.37
CA PRO A 125 -4.80 -14.49 -4.98
C PRO A 125 -5.03 -13.09 -5.56
N SER A 126 -5.92 -12.35 -4.91
CA SER A 126 -6.54 -11.10 -5.31
C SER A 126 -6.18 -10.04 -4.29
N PHE A 127 -5.90 -8.86 -4.78
CA PHE A 127 -5.38 -7.74 -4.00
C PHE A 127 -6.14 -6.50 -4.43
N VAL A 128 -6.98 -5.97 -3.54
CA VAL A 128 -7.85 -4.84 -3.83
C VAL A 128 -7.53 -3.74 -2.83
N LEU A 129 -7.02 -2.61 -3.33
CA LEU A 129 -6.78 -1.41 -2.53
C LEU A 129 -7.97 -0.46 -2.73
N ASP A 130 -8.71 -0.21 -1.66
CA ASP A 130 -9.73 0.84 -1.60
C ASP A 130 -9.17 2.03 -0.82
N CYS A 131 -9.25 3.22 -1.40
CA CYS A 131 -8.70 4.45 -0.82
C CYS A 131 -9.73 5.57 -0.96
N GLN A 132 -10.15 6.11 0.19
CA GLN A 132 -11.07 7.23 0.30
C GLN A 132 -10.28 8.51 0.61
N LEU A 133 -10.16 9.38 -0.40
CA LEU A 133 -9.54 10.69 -0.24
C LEU A 133 -10.49 11.65 0.47
N ARG A 134 -9.96 12.40 1.44
CA ARG A 134 -10.69 13.44 2.17
C ARG A 134 -10.40 14.79 1.54
N TYR A 135 -11.38 15.69 1.61
CA TYR A 135 -11.18 17.08 1.22
C TYR A 135 -12.07 18.00 2.05
N THR A 136 -11.58 19.21 2.31
CA THR A 136 -12.30 20.32 2.94
C THR A 136 -12.62 21.38 1.90
N ALA A 137 -13.86 21.84 1.83
CA ALA A 137 -14.29 22.90 0.92
C ALA A 137 -15.03 24.01 1.67
N THR A 138 -14.80 25.26 1.25
CA THR A 138 -15.49 26.46 1.76
C THR A 138 -16.18 27.15 0.59
N ASP A 139 -17.42 27.59 0.79
CA ASP A 139 -18.19 28.38 -0.18
C ASP A 139 -18.56 29.74 0.44
N ASP A 140 -17.89 30.79 -0.03
CA ASP A 140 -17.98 32.14 0.52
C ASP A 140 -18.83 33.05 -0.38
N HIS A 141 -19.85 33.68 0.21
CA HIS A 141 -20.71 34.66 -0.48
C HIS A 141 -20.59 36.02 0.19
N SER A 142 -20.43 37.08 -0.60
CA SER A 142 -20.50 38.46 -0.12
C SER A 142 -21.60 39.21 -0.88
N THR A 143 -22.35 40.05 -0.17
CA THR A 143 -23.39 40.90 -0.75
C THR A 143 -23.34 42.24 -0.03
N ASP A 144 -23.19 43.31 -0.79
CA ASP A 144 -23.29 44.67 -0.26
C ASP A 144 -24.74 44.94 0.17
N LEU A 145 -24.93 45.54 1.36
CA LEU A 145 -26.23 45.92 1.93
C LEU A 145 -26.60 47.37 1.58
#